data_AF-A0A829S9N5-F1
#
_entry.id   AF-A0A829S9N5-F1
#
_cell.length_a   1.000
_cell.length_b   1.000
_cell.length_c   1.000
_cell.angle_alpha   90.00
_cell.angle_beta   90.00
_cell.angle_gamma   90.00
#
_symmetry.space_group_name_H-M   'P 1'
#
loop_
_entity.id
_entity.type
_entity.pdbx_description
1 polymer ?
#
loop_
_entity_poly.entity_id
_entity_poly.type
_entity_poly.pdbx_seq_one_letter_code
_entity_poly.pdbx_strand_id
1 'polypeptide(L)'
;MAKKPIYKSLYFQVIIAIIAGILVGHFSPSSTQIVNGVEQHIPGLGEKLKPLGDAFIRLIKMIIAPVIFCTVVSGIAGMESMKSVGKTGGVALLYFEIVSTIALLIGLVVINIAKPGVGMNVDPTTLDTSGIQKYVSSGESQSTIDFLMHIIPDTVVGAFANGEILQVLLFAILFGFALHKLGDAGRPVLKFIDQVAHVFFNIVNMVMKLAPIGAFGAMAFTIGKYGVGSLVQLGQLIICFYITCLLFIFLILGTISRISGFSILKMIRLIREELLIVLGTSSSESVLPRMLRKLEIAGCEKSVVGLVIPTGYSFNLDGTSIYLTMAAIFIAQATNTQLDIQHQITLLLVLLISSKGAAGVTGSGFIVMAATLSAVGHIPVAG
;
A
#
# COMPACT_ATOMS: atom_id res chain seq x y z
N MET A 1 -30.94 -17.49 -1.72
CA MET A 1 -30.02 -17.33 -0.56
C MET A 1 -30.59 -16.27 0.37
N ALA A 2 -30.93 -16.62 1.62
CA ALA A 2 -31.41 -15.65 2.60
C ALA A 2 -30.35 -14.56 2.84
N LYS A 3 -30.74 -13.28 2.80
CA LYS A 3 -29.84 -12.14 3.07
C LYS A 3 -29.29 -12.31 4.49
N LYS A 4 -27.99 -12.52 4.63
CA LYS A 4 -27.33 -12.55 5.95
C LYS A 4 -27.63 -11.22 6.65
N PRO A 5 -27.95 -11.23 7.96
CA PRO A 5 -28.25 -10.00 8.67
C PRO A 5 -27.03 -9.08 8.70
N ILE A 6 -27.26 -7.77 8.64
CA ILE A 6 -26.23 -6.73 8.40
C ILE A 6 -25.12 -6.79 9.47
N TYR A 7 -25.44 -7.10 10.73
CA TYR A 7 -24.47 -7.23 11.82
C TYR A 7 -23.49 -8.42 11.68
N LYS A 8 -23.83 -9.41 10.85
CA LYS A 8 -22.92 -10.52 10.48
C LYS A 8 -22.08 -10.20 9.24
N SER A 9 -22.30 -9.05 8.60
CA SER A 9 -21.46 -8.60 7.49
C SER A 9 -20.16 -8.05 8.05
N LEU A 10 -19.03 -8.52 7.51
CA LEU A 10 -17.71 -8.02 7.87
C LEU A 10 -17.61 -6.51 7.61
N TYR A 11 -18.24 -6.04 6.53
CA TYR A 11 -18.41 -4.62 6.20
C TYR A 11 -18.87 -3.79 7.41
N PHE A 12 -19.95 -4.21 8.05
CA PHE A 12 -20.56 -3.48 9.16
C PHE A 12 -19.71 -3.56 10.42
N GLN A 13 -19.12 -4.72 10.69
CA GLN A 13 -18.24 -4.93 11.84
C GLN A 13 -16.98 -4.05 11.77
N VAL A 14 -16.38 -3.92 10.59
CA VAL A 14 -15.19 -3.07 10.38
C VAL A 14 -15.54 -1.59 10.58
N ILE A 15 -16.69 -1.12 10.08
CA ILE A 15 -17.11 0.28 10.30
C ILE A 15 -17.28 0.57 11.79
N ILE A 16 -18.00 -0.30 12.52
CA ILE A 16 -18.18 -0.13 13.96
C ILE A 16 -16.83 -0.14 14.68
N ALA A 17 -15.94 -1.05 14.31
CA ALA A 17 -14.61 -1.14 14.89
C ALA A 17 -13.77 0.13 14.66
N ILE A 18 -13.79 0.69 13.44
CA ILE A 18 -13.11 1.94 13.11
C ILE A 18 -13.66 3.09 13.97
N ILE A 19 -14.99 3.25 14.03
CA ILE A 19 -15.63 4.31 14.81
C ILE A 19 -15.28 4.14 16.30
N ALA A 20 -15.40 2.93 16.85
CA ALA A 20 -15.04 2.64 18.23
C ALA A 20 -13.56 2.94 18.51
N GLY A 21 -12.67 2.60 17.57
CA GLY A 21 -11.24 2.87 17.68
C GLY A 21 -10.96 4.37 17.73
N ILE A 22 -11.58 5.14 16.84
CA ILE A 22 -11.49 6.61 16.83
C ILE A 22 -11.96 7.20 18.17
N LEU A 23 -13.11 6.75 18.69
CA LEU A 23 -13.64 7.23 19.96
C LEU A 23 -12.70 6.92 21.13
N VAL A 24 -12.17 5.69 21.20
CA VAL A 24 -11.21 5.30 22.25
C VAL A 24 -9.92 6.11 22.15
N GLY A 25 -9.39 6.31 20.95
CA GLY A 25 -8.21 7.15 20.74
C GLY A 25 -8.46 8.61 21.13
N HIS A 26 -9.64 9.16 20.80
CA HIS A 26 -9.99 10.55 21.09
C HIS A 26 -10.24 10.82 22.58
N PHE A 27 -10.95 9.92 23.27
CA PHE A 27 -11.27 10.10 24.71
C PHE A 27 -10.17 9.61 25.64
N SER A 28 -9.17 8.88 25.15
CA SER A 28 -8.01 8.44 25.93
C SER A 28 -6.70 8.68 25.16
N PRO A 29 -6.39 9.95 24.84
CA PRO A 29 -5.20 10.30 24.09
C PRO A 29 -3.94 10.10 24.93
N SER A 30 -2.82 9.86 24.26
CA SER A 30 -1.51 9.89 24.90
C SER A 30 -1.20 11.30 25.37
N SER A 31 -0.56 11.41 26.53
CA SER A 31 -0.24 12.69 27.16
C SER A 31 1.25 12.77 27.45
N THR A 32 1.86 13.91 27.16
CA THR A 32 3.25 14.18 27.54
C THR A 32 3.24 14.93 28.87
N GLN A 33 3.91 14.39 29.89
CA GLN A 33 4.10 15.06 31.19
C GLN A 33 5.57 15.33 31.41
N ILE A 34 5.90 16.52 31.89
CA ILE A 34 7.27 16.86 32.30
C ILE A 34 7.47 16.35 33.72
N VAL A 35 8.31 15.31 33.87
CA VAL A 35 8.72 14.78 35.18
C VAL A 35 10.20 15.07 35.33
N ASN A 36 10.57 15.86 36.34
CA ASN A 36 11.96 16.27 36.61
C ASN A 36 12.66 16.98 35.43
N GLY A 37 11.94 17.80 34.66
CA GLY A 37 12.50 18.53 33.51
C GLY A 37 12.70 17.68 32.25
N VAL A 38 12.29 16.40 32.27
CA VAL A 38 12.31 15.51 31.11
C VAL A 38 10.88 15.28 30.64
N GLU A 39 10.61 15.52 29.36
CA GLU A 39 9.33 15.15 28.73
C GLU A 39 9.19 13.62 28.74
N GLN A 40 8.20 13.12 29.47
CA GLN A 40 7.84 11.70 29.48
C GLN A 40 6.52 11.51 28.74
N HIS A 41 6.56 10.67 27.71
CA HIS A 41 5.39 10.27 26.95
C HIS A 41 4.62 9.18 27.71
N ILE A 42 3.39 9.47 28.11
CA ILE A 42 2.50 8.53 28.78
C ILE A 42 1.48 8.03 27.76
N PRO A 43 1.58 6.77 27.31
CA PRO A 43 0.68 6.24 26.29
C PRO A 43 -0.74 6.09 26.84
N GLY A 44 -1.70 6.69 26.15
CA GLY A 44 -3.13 6.55 26.43
C GLY A 44 -3.64 5.14 26.10
N LEU A 45 -4.91 4.87 26.39
CA LEU A 45 -5.52 3.58 26.06
C LEU A 45 -5.47 3.31 24.55
N GLY A 46 -5.67 4.33 23.71
CA GLY A 46 -5.59 4.20 22.26
C GLY A 46 -4.23 3.69 21.77
N GLU A 47 -3.14 4.26 22.27
CA GLU A 47 -1.79 3.83 21.88
C GLU A 47 -1.46 2.41 22.37
N LYS A 48 -1.94 2.03 23.55
CA LYS A 48 -1.76 0.67 24.10
C LYS A 48 -2.48 -0.41 23.29
N LEU A 49 -3.45 -0.06 22.44
CA LEU A 49 -4.18 -0.98 21.59
C LEU A 49 -3.47 -1.28 20.25
N LYS A 50 -2.34 -0.62 19.96
CA LYS A 50 -1.50 -0.89 18.77
C LYS A 50 -1.21 -2.39 18.53
N PRO A 51 -0.91 -3.22 19.55
CA PRO A 51 -0.63 -4.63 19.35
C PRO A 51 -1.76 -5.41 18.66
N LEU A 52 -3.02 -4.97 18.78
CA LEU A 52 -4.14 -5.62 18.08
C LEU A 52 -4.06 -5.41 16.56
N GLY A 53 -3.75 -4.19 16.13
CA GLY A 53 -3.52 -3.86 14.72
C GLY A 53 -2.28 -4.57 14.18
N ASP A 54 -1.16 -4.50 14.91
CA ASP A 54 0.09 -5.15 14.53
C ASP A 54 -0.06 -6.68 14.41
N ALA A 55 -0.75 -7.32 15.37
CA ALA A 55 -1.00 -8.75 15.34
C ALA A 55 -1.83 -9.15 14.12
N PHE A 56 -2.87 -8.39 13.79
CA PHE A 56 -3.67 -8.65 12.59
C PHE A 56 -2.83 -8.56 11.31
N ILE A 57 -2.02 -7.50 11.17
CA ILE A 57 -1.13 -7.33 10.01
C ILE A 57 -0.12 -8.48 9.93
N ARG A 58 0.48 -8.88 11.07
CA ARG A 58 1.43 -10.01 11.12
C ARG A 58 0.79 -11.34 10.71
N LEU A 59 -0.44 -11.61 11.13
CA LEU A 59 -1.19 -12.81 10.71
C LEU A 59 -1.41 -12.83 9.20
N ILE A 60 -1.73 -11.68 8.59
CA ILE A 60 -1.88 -11.61 7.13
C ILE A 60 -0.53 -11.76 6.43
N LYS A 61 0.52 -11.03 6.86
CA LYS A 61 1.87 -11.10 6.30
C LYS A 61 2.42 -12.53 6.24
N MET A 62 2.19 -13.32 7.30
CA MET A 62 2.58 -14.73 7.36
C MET A 62 2.02 -15.57 6.21
N ILE A 63 0.84 -15.23 5.69
CA ILE A 63 0.11 -16.03 4.70
C ILE A 63 0.33 -15.52 3.26
N ILE A 64 0.76 -14.27 3.09
CA ILE A 64 0.86 -13.62 1.77
C ILE A 64 1.84 -14.35 0.86
N ALA A 65 3.07 -14.59 1.30
CA ALA A 65 4.10 -15.20 0.46
C ALA A 65 3.69 -16.59 -0.08
N PRO A 66 3.24 -17.54 0.75
CA PRO A 66 2.73 -18.82 0.25
C PRO A 66 1.53 -18.69 -0.70
N VAL A 67 0.59 -17.78 -0.41
CA VAL A 67 -0.57 -17.55 -1.28
C VAL A 67 -0.15 -17.02 -2.64
N ILE A 68 0.75 -16.03 -2.68
CA ILE A 68 1.27 -15.46 -3.93
C ILE A 68 1.96 -16.54 -4.73
N PHE A 69 2.85 -17.31 -4.11
CA PHE A 69 3.53 -18.40 -4.80
C PHE A 69 2.54 -19.37 -5.44
N CYS A 70 1.59 -19.90 -4.67
CA CYS A 70 0.64 -20.87 -5.21
C CYS A 70 -0.23 -20.25 -6.31
N THR A 71 -0.71 -19.02 -6.13
CA THR A 71 -1.61 -18.37 -7.09
C THR A 71 -0.90 -18.02 -8.40
N VAL A 72 0.34 -17.52 -8.33
CA VAL A 72 1.16 -17.20 -9.50
C VAL A 72 1.53 -18.47 -10.25
N VAL A 73 2.01 -19.50 -9.54
CA VAL A 73 2.40 -20.78 -10.17
C VAL A 73 1.19 -21.42 -10.85
N SER A 74 0.07 -21.56 -10.14
CA SER A 74 -1.17 -22.09 -10.71
C SER A 74 -1.68 -21.25 -11.88
N GLY A 75 -1.57 -19.93 -11.77
CA GLY A 75 -1.95 -18.98 -12.81
C GLY A 75 -1.15 -19.17 -14.09
N ILE A 76 0.19 -19.28 -14.01
CA ILE A 76 1.07 -19.43 -15.17
C ILE A 76 1.03 -20.84 -15.75
N ALA A 77 1.14 -21.86 -14.89
CA ALA A 77 1.17 -23.25 -15.32
C ALA A 77 -0.17 -23.70 -15.94
N GLY A 78 -1.28 -23.09 -15.53
CA GLY A 78 -2.61 -23.32 -16.10
C GLY A 78 -2.88 -22.65 -17.45
N MET A 79 -1.96 -21.83 -17.98
CA MET A 79 -2.15 -21.16 -19.27
C MET A 79 -1.82 -22.09 -20.44
N GLU A 80 -2.61 -22.01 -21.51
CA GLU A 80 -2.36 -22.77 -22.75
C GLU A 80 -1.16 -22.25 -23.56
N SER A 81 -0.79 -20.97 -23.39
CA SER A 81 0.30 -20.35 -24.16
C SER A 81 1.18 -19.43 -23.33
N MET A 82 2.49 -19.66 -23.40
CA MET A 82 3.51 -18.80 -22.80
C MET A 82 3.56 -17.40 -23.42
N LYS A 83 3.17 -17.26 -24.69
CA LYS A 83 3.05 -15.94 -25.34
C LYS A 83 1.99 -15.08 -24.65
N SER A 84 0.93 -15.70 -24.15
CA SER A 84 -0.13 -15.02 -23.42
C SER A 84 0.31 -14.57 -22.03
N VAL A 85 1.17 -15.35 -21.33
CA VAL A 85 1.78 -14.94 -20.04
C VAL A 85 2.57 -13.65 -20.22
N GLY A 86 3.54 -13.66 -21.15
CA GLY A 86 4.41 -12.51 -21.41
C GLY A 86 3.63 -11.27 -21.88
N LYS A 87 2.63 -11.47 -22.74
CA LYS A 87 1.74 -10.38 -23.17
C LYS A 87 0.97 -9.78 -21.98
N THR A 88 0.41 -10.60 -21.11
CA THR A 88 -0.39 -10.13 -19.96
C THR A 88 0.49 -9.36 -18.97
N GLY A 89 1.66 -9.91 -18.62
CA GLY A 89 2.60 -9.26 -17.72
C GLY A 89 3.16 -7.95 -18.28
N GLY A 90 3.58 -7.95 -19.55
CA GLY A 90 4.09 -6.75 -20.21
C GLY A 90 3.05 -5.64 -20.35
N VAL A 91 1.81 -5.98 -20.73
CA VAL A 91 0.71 -5.01 -20.77
C VAL A 91 0.40 -4.46 -19.37
N ALA A 92 0.44 -5.30 -18.33
CA ALA A 92 0.22 -4.86 -16.96
C ALA A 92 1.30 -3.88 -16.48
N LEU A 93 2.58 -4.17 -16.71
CA LEU A 93 3.68 -3.26 -16.33
C LEU A 93 3.59 -1.93 -17.07
N LEU A 94 3.32 -1.95 -18.38
CA LEU A 94 3.12 -0.71 -19.15
C LEU A 94 1.91 0.08 -18.63
N TYR A 95 0.81 -0.61 -18.32
CA TYR A 95 -0.37 0.02 -17.72
C TYR A 95 -0.04 0.66 -16.38
N PHE A 96 0.67 -0.03 -15.47
CA PHE A 96 1.07 0.51 -14.17
C PHE A 96 1.94 1.75 -14.32
N GLU A 97 2.86 1.73 -15.28
CA GLU A 97 3.76 2.85 -15.50
C GLU A 97 3.02 4.11 -15.98
N ILE A 98 2.13 3.94 -16.97
CA ILE A 98 1.32 5.04 -17.49
C ILE A 98 0.39 5.59 -16.41
N VAL A 99 -0.29 4.72 -15.67
CA VAL A 99 -1.29 5.13 -14.69
C VAL A 99 -0.65 5.76 -13.45
N SER A 100 0.48 5.25 -12.97
CA SER A 100 1.24 5.89 -11.89
C SER A 100 1.80 7.25 -12.31
N THR A 101 2.25 7.41 -13.57
CA THR A 101 2.68 8.71 -14.09
C THR A 101 1.53 9.72 -14.09
N ILE A 102 0.33 9.30 -14.51
CA ILE A 102 -0.87 10.15 -14.44
C ILE A 102 -1.21 10.49 -12.98
N ALA A 103 -1.03 9.55 -12.05
CA ALA A 103 -1.25 9.75 -10.61
C ALA A 103 -0.31 10.84 -10.03
N LEU A 104 0.96 10.80 -10.40
CA LEU A 104 1.94 11.84 -10.06
C LEU A 104 1.53 13.21 -10.62
N LEU A 105 1.15 13.26 -11.90
CA LEU A 105 0.76 14.50 -12.56
C LEU A 105 -0.50 15.13 -11.96
N ILE A 106 -1.54 14.33 -11.68
CA ILE A 106 -2.76 14.87 -11.07
C ILE A 106 -2.49 15.36 -9.64
N GLY A 107 -1.64 14.66 -8.88
CA GLY A 107 -1.17 15.10 -7.56
C GLY A 107 -0.47 16.45 -7.65
N LEU A 108 0.44 16.61 -8.61
CA LEU A 108 1.19 17.85 -8.86
C LEU A 108 0.25 19.01 -9.23
N VAL A 109 -0.70 18.78 -10.13
CA VAL A 109 -1.65 19.81 -10.58
C VAL A 109 -2.50 20.28 -9.41
N VAL A 110 -3.09 19.36 -8.65
CA VAL A 110 -4.00 19.73 -7.55
C VAL A 110 -3.27 20.48 -6.44
N ILE A 111 -2.06 20.05 -6.04
CA ILE A 111 -1.32 20.71 -4.96
C ILE A 111 -0.81 22.11 -5.36
N ASN A 112 -0.46 22.32 -6.63
CA ASN A 112 -0.06 23.64 -7.13
C ASN A 112 -1.25 24.61 -7.26
N ILE A 113 -2.47 24.10 -7.46
CA ILE A 113 -3.69 24.91 -7.48
C ILE A 113 -4.14 25.24 -6.06
N ALA A 114 -4.25 24.23 -5.19
CA ALA A 114 -4.80 24.39 -3.85
C ALA A 114 -3.84 25.09 -2.88
N LYS A 115 -2.53 24.92 -3.07
CA LYS A 115 -1.46 25.55 -2.29
C LYS A 115 -1.62 25.48 -0.75
N PRO A 116 -1.92 24.31 -0.17
CA PRO A 116 -2.26 24.20 1.25
C PRO A 116 -1.09 24.49 2.20
N GLY A 117 0.17 24.52 1.73
CA GLY A 117 1.32 24.88 2.58
C GLY A 117 1.63 26.37 2.61
N VAL A 118 1.04 27.18 1.71
CA VAL A 118 1.34 28.61 1.62
C VAL A 118 0.82 29.35 2.85
N GLY A 119 1.67 30.14 3.49
CA GLY A 119 1.33 30.94 4.67
C GLY A 119 1.74 30.29 6.01
N MET A 120 2.24 29.05 6.00
CA MET A 120 2.77 28.41 7.21
C MET A 120 4.11 29.02 7.65
N ASN A 121 4.96 29.43 6.70
CA ASN A 121 6.24 30.09 6.95
C ASN A 121 7.12 29.38 7.99
N VAL A 122 7.21 28.06 7.90
CA VAL A 122 7.97 27.22 8.83
C VAL A 122 9.45 27.40 8.58
N ASP A 123 10.22 27.65 9.64
CA ASP A 123 11.67 27.66 9.59
C ASP A 123 12.23 26.23 9.72
N PRO A 124 12.85 25.66 8.68
CA PRO A 124 13.37 24.29 8.71
C PRO A 124 14.44 24.05 9.78
N THR A 125 15.14 25.10 10.22
CA THR A 125 16.21 25.00 11.22
C THR A 125 15.68 24.76 12.64
N THR A 126 14.40 25.01 12.86
CA THR A 126 13.72 24.81 14.15
C THR A 126 13.07 23.43 14.27
N LEU A 127 13.12 22.62 13.22
CA LEU A 127 12.50 21.30 13.16
C LEU A 127 13.41 20.21 13.74
N ASP A 128 12.86 19.36 14.59
CA ASP A 128 13.57 18.21 15.15
C ASP A 128 13.71 17.09 14.12
N THR A 129 14.96 16.78 13.74
CA THR A 129 15.29 15.73 12.77
C THR A 129 15.63 14.39 13.43
N SER A 130 15.66 14.31 14.76
CA SER A 130 16.05 13.11 15.51
C SER A 130 15.17 11.89 15.19
N GLY A 131 13.87 12.12 14.95
CA GLY A 131 12.90 11.08 14.60
C GLY A 131 13.01 10.55 13.17
N ILE A 132 13.66 11.28 12.26
CA ILE A 132 13.72 10.93 10.83
C ILE A 132 15.08 10.39 10.37
N GLN A 133 16.16 10.59 11.15
CA GLN A 133 17.52 10.15 10.79
C GLN A 133 17.58 8.67 10.34
N LYS A 134 16.85 7.77 10.99
CA LYS A 134 16.78 6.35 10.60
C LYS A 134 16.26 6.14 9.18
N TYR A 135 15.31 6.96 8.74
CA TYR A 135 14.73 6.89 7.40
C TYR A 135 15.64 7.52 6.36
N VAL A 136 16.32 8.63 6.70
CA VAL A 136 17.31 9.29 5.83
C VAL A 136 18.47 8.36 5.53
N SER A 137 19.10 7.77 6.56
CA SER A 137 20.22 6.83 6.37
C SER A 137 19.83 5.56 5.60
N SER A 138 18.57 5.14 5.70
CA SER A 138 18.04 3.98 4.95
C SER A 138 17.68 4.34 3.50
N GLY A 139 17.42 5.61 3.21
CA GLY A 139 17.09 6.12 1.89
C GLY A 139 18.31 6.34 0.99
N GLU A 140 19.44 6.76 1.56
CA GLU A 140 20.70 7.00 0.84
C GLU A 140 21.29 5.72 0.21
N SER A 141 20.91 4.53 0.70
CA SER A 141 21.41 3.23 0.24
C SER A 141 20.53 2.56 -0.83
N GLN A 142 19.47 3.19 -1.34
CA GLN A 142 18.65 2.59 -2.40
C GLN A 142 19.04 3.07 -3.79
N SER A 143 20.03 2.42 -4.40
CA SER A 143 20.27 2.54 -5.84
C SER A 143 19.24 1.72 -6.63
N THR A 144 18.92 2.15 -7.86
CA THR A 144 18.15 1.34 -8.83
C THR A 144 18.80 -0.03 -9.05
N ILE A 145 20.15 -0.09 -9.03
CA ILE A 145 20.90 -1.34 -9.17
C ILE A 145 20.64 -2.24 -7.96
N ASP A 146 20.70 -1.70 -6.74
CA ASP A 146 20.47 -2.47 -5.51
C ASP A 146 19.03 -2.99 -5.46
N PHE A 147 18.06 -2.18 -5.88
CA PHE A 147 16.67 -2.63 -6.00
C PHE A 147 16.54 -3.81 -6.97
N LEU A 148 17.12 -3.71 -8.18
CA LEU A 148 17.08 -4.80 -9.17
C LEU A 148 17.79 -6.07 -8.68
N MET A 149 18.92 -5.92 -7.99
CA MET A 149 19.62 -7.05 -7.38
C MET A 149 18.82 -7.67 -6.24
N HIS A 150 18.12 -6.88 -5.43
CA HIS A 150 17.27 -7.34 -4.32
C HIS A 150 16.05 -8.15 -4.79
N ILE A 151 15.62 -8.02 -6.05
CA ILE A 151 14.58 -8.88 -6.64
C ILE A 151 15.04 -10.35 -6.67
N ILE A 152 16.34 -10.59 -6.79
CA ILE A 152 16.92 -11.93 -6.84
C ILE A 152 17.25 -12.37 -5.41
N PRO A 153 16.54 -13.38 -4.84
CA PRO A 153 16.85 -13.85 -3.50
C PRO A 153 18.16 -14.64 -3.46
N ASP A 154 18.93 -14.50 -2.38
CA ASP A 154 20.09 -15.35 -2.11
C ASP A 154 19.70 -16.83 -1.99
N THR A 155 18.55 -17.10 -1.36
CA THR A 155 17.96 -18.43 -1.25
C THR A 155 16.45 -18.37 -1.36
N VAL A 156 15.86 -19.40 -1.98
CA VAL A 156 14.40 -19.52 -2.11
C VAL A 156 13.74 -19.48 -0.74
N VAL A 157 14.25 -20.26 0.23
CA VAL A 157 13.69 -20.31 1.58
C VAL A 157 13.78 -18.95 2.28
N GLY A 158 14.88 -18.22 2.07
CA GLY A 158 15.06 -16.87 2.60
C GLY A 158 13.97 -15.90 2.13
N ALA A 159 13.58 -15.94 0.86
CA ALA A 159 12.51 -15.10 0.32
C ALA A 159 11.18 -15.31 1.07
N PHE A 160 10.82 -16.56 1.35
CA PHE A 160 9.62 -16.89 2.12
C PHE A 160 9.75 -16.55 3.60
N ALA A 161 10.92 -16.81 4.19
CA ALA A 161 11.16 -16.59 5.63
C ALA A 161 11.17 -15.09 5.99
N ASN A 162 11.75 -14.26 5.12
CA ASN A 162 11.81 -12.81 5.29
C ASN A 162 10.51 -12.11 4.84
N GLY A 163 9.63 -12.82 4.13
CA GLY A 163 8.37 -12.27 3.63
C GLY A 163 8.56 -11.30 2.46
N GLU A 164 9.64 -11.46 1.68
CA GLU A 164 9.98 -10.61 0.54
C GLU A 164 9.10 -10.95 -0.66
N ILE A 165 8.00 -10.21 -0.81
CA ILE A 165 6.95 -10.49 -1.80
C ILE A 165 7.50 -10.52 -3.23
N LEU A 166 8.38 -9.58 -3.58
CA LEU A 166 8.90 -9.44 -4.93
C LEU A 166 9.85 -10.60 -5.30
N GLN A 167 10.65 -11.05 -4.34
CA GLN A 167 11.51 -12.23 -4.49
C GLN A 167 10.68 -13.51 -4.66
N VAL A 168 9.62 -13.66 -3.84
CA VAL A 168 8.68 -14.78 -3.95
C VAL A 168 7.97 -14.78 -5.30
N LEU A 169 7.59 -13.60 -5.81
CA LEU A 169 6.99 -13.43 -7.12
C LEU A 169 7.94 -13.86 -8.25
N LEU A 170 9.21 -13.41 -8.24
CA LEU A 170 10.20 -13.82 -9.25
C LEU A 170 10.34 -15.34 -9.26
N PHE A 171 10.53 -15.95 -8.09
CA PHE A 171 10.65 -17.40 -7.98
C PHE A 171 9.38 -18.13 -8.47
N ALA A 172 8.19 -17.65 -8.09
CA ALA A 172 6.93 -18.22 -8.52
C ALA A 172 6.74 -18.16 -10.04
N ILE A 173 7.18 -17.08 -10.68
CA ILE A 173 7.16 -16.94 -12.14
C ILE A 173 8.08 -17.99 -12.79
N LEU A 174 9.33 -18.08 -12.35
CA LEU A 174 10.30 -19.06 -12.88
C LEU A 174 9.81 -20.50 -12.67
N PHE A 175 9.28 -20.80 -11.48
CA PHE A 175 8.72 -22.10 -11.15
C PHE A 175 7.50 -22.42 -12.03
N GLY A 176 6.58 -21.47 -12.20
CA GLY A 176 5.41 -21.61 -13.07
C GLY A 176 5.79 -21.90 -14.51
N PHE A 177 6.80 -21.20 -15.06
CA PHE A 177 7.34 -21.47 -16.39
C PHE A 177 7.96 -22.86 -16.51
N ALA A 178 8.79 -23.25 -15.54
CA ALA A 178 9.41 -24.58 -15.53
C ALA A 178 8.35 -25.69 -15.44
N LEU A 179 7.34 -25.52 -14.59
CA LEU A 179 6.24 -26.45 -14.42
C LEU A 179 5.38 -26.57 -15.69
N HIS A 180 5.09 -25.45 -16.35
CA HIS A 180 4.38 -25.46 -17.63
C HIS A 180 5.15 -26.25 -18.70
N LYS A 181 6.48 -26.07 -18.77
CA LYS A 181 7.35 -26.76 -19.74
C LYS A 181 7.39 -28.28 -19.55
N LEU A 182 7.10 -28.78 -18.35
CA LEU A 182 6.97 -30.22 -18.09
C LEU A 182 5.72 -30.85 -18.72
N GLY A 183 4.75 -30.04 -19.17
CA GLY A 183 3.52 -30.51 -19.78
C GLY A 183 2.77 -31.47 -18.87
N ASP A 184 2.41 -32.65 -19.41
CA ASP A 184 1.60 -33.63 -18.69
C ASP A 184 2.27 -34.20 -17.44
N ALA A 185 3.60 -34.29 -17.42
CA ALA A 185 4.36 -34.73 -16.26
C ALA A 185 4.25 -33.76 -15.07
N GLY A 186 3.98 -32.47 -15.33
CA GLY A 186 3.79 -31.45 -14.30
C GLY A 186 2.39 -31.44 -13.65
N ARG A 187 1.40 -32.10 -14.25
CA ARG A 187 -0.01 -32.05 -13.78
C ARG A 187 -0.20 -32.46 -12.31
N PRO A 188 0.46 -33.51 -11.77
CA PRO A 188 0.31 -33.86 -10.36
C PRO A 188 0.80 -32.75 -9.41
N VAL A 189 1.91 -32.11 -9.76
CA VAL A 189 2.48 -30.99 -8.98
C VAL A 189 1.56 -29.78 -9.04
N LEU A 190 1.03 -29.45 -10.22
CA LEU A 190 0.07 -28.36 -10.37
C LEU A 190 -1.19 -28.58 -9.51
N LYS A 191 -1.76 -29.80 -9.54
CA LYS A 191 -2.91 -30.15 -8.70
C LYS A 191 -2.61 -30.04 -7.21
N PHE A 192 -1.42 -30.45 -6.78
CA PHE A 192 -1.00 -30.30 -5.39
C PHE A 192 -0.92 -28.82 -4.99
N ILE A 193 -0.31 -27.97 -5.83
CA ILE A 193 -0.20 -26.54 -5.58
C ILE A 193 -1.59 -25.88 -5.51
N ASP A 194 -2.52 -26.25 -6.40
CA ASP A 194 -3.90 -25.77 -6.36
C ASP A 194 -4.60 -26.13 -5.03
N GLN A 195 -4.42 -27.36 -4.55
CA GLN A 195 -4.98 -27.79 -3.27
C GLN A 195 -4.38 -27.02 -2.09
N VAL A 196 -3.06 -26.79 -2.10
CA VAL A 196 -2.38 -25.98 -1.09
C VAL A 196 -2.87 -24.53 -1.12
N ALA A 197 -3.08 -23.95 -2.31
CA ALA A 197 -3.67 -22.61 -2.46
C ALA A 197 -5.05 -22.53 -1.79
N HIS A 198 -5.90 -23.54 -1.98
CA HIS A 198 -7.21 -23.61 -1.34
C HIS A 198 -7.12 -23.69 0.19
N VAL A 199 -6.15 -24.42 0.73
CA VAL A 199 -5.88 -24.45 2.17
C VAL A 199 -5.53 -23.05 2.68
N PHE A 200 -4.58 -22.37 2.04
CA PHE A 200 -4.21 -21.02 2.44
C PHE A 200 -5.37 -20.03 2.31
N PHE A 201 -6.19 -20.11 1.26
CA PHE A 201 -7.39 -19.26 1.16
C PHE A 201 -8.41 -19.53 2.27
N ASN A 202 -8.48 -20.74 2.82
CA ASN A 202 -9.33 -21.01 3.98
C ASN A 202 -8.75 -20.41 5.26
N ILE A 203 -7.42 -20.43 5.43
CA ILE A 203 -6.74 -19.73 6.52
C ILE A 203 -6.98 -18.22 6.43
N VAL A 204 -6.87 -17.63 5.24
CA VAL A 204 -7.19 -16.21 4.99
C VAL A 204 -8.61 -15.89 5.45
N ASN A 205 -9.59 -16.73 5.11
CA ASN A 205 -10.98 -16.53 5.55
C ASN A 205 -11.13 -16.59 7.07
N MET A 206 -10.32 -17.40 7.76
CA MET A 206 -10.31 -17.49 9.22
C MET A 206 -9.73 -16.21 9.84
N VAL A 207 -8.56 -15.78 9.37
CA VAL A 207 -7.88 -14.57 9.85
C VAL A 207 -8.72 -13.32 9.57
N MET A 208 -9.40 -13.27 8.43
CA MET A 208 -10.28 -12.15 8.06
C MET A 208 -11.42 -11.90 9.04
N LYS A 209 -11.82 -12.88 9.85
CA LYS A 209 -12.80 -12.67 10.93
C LYS A 209 -12.26 -11.76 12.04
N LEU A 210 -10.94 -11.64 12.16
CA LEU A 210 -10.26 -10.77 13.12
C LEU A 210 -10.02 -9.36 12.57
N ALA A 211 -10.33 -9.09 11.29
CA ALA A 211 -10.12 -7.79 10.66
C ALA A 211 -10.76 -6.61 11.42
N PRO A 212 -11.98 -6.72 12.00
CA PRO A 212 -12.55 -5.64 12.82
C PRO A 212 -11.66 -5.32 14.03
N ILE A 213 -11.11 -6.33 14.70
CA ILE A 213 -10.25 -6.12 15.88
C ILE A 213 -8.95 -5.41 15.48
N GLY A 214 -8.36 -5.82 14.35
CA GLY A 214 -7.18 -5.15 13.79
C GLY A 214 -7.44 -3.68 13.44
N ALA A 215 -8.54 -3.41 12.73
CA ALA A 215 -8.94 -2.05 12.37
C ALA A 215 -9.24 -1.17 13.60
N PHE A 216 -9.88 -1.73 14.63
CA PHE A 216 -10.12 -1.05 15.89
C PHE A 216 -8.80 -0.62 16.55
N GLY A 217 -7.86 -1.56 16.74
CA GLY A 217 -6.59 -1.27 17.39
C GLY A 217 -5.71 -0.28 16.61
N ALA A 218 -5.68 -0.41 15.29
CA ALA A 218 -4.93 0.49 14.42
C ALA A 218 -5.51 1.92 14.45
N MET A 219 -6.83 2.10 14.35
CA MET A 219 -7.44 3.43 14.43
C MET A 219 -7.34 4.03 15.83
N ALA A 220 -7.48 3.22 16.88
CA ALA A 220 -7.28 3.67 18.26
C ALA A 220 -5.84 4.16 18.50
N PHE A 221 -4.84 3.45 17.96
CA PHE A 221 -3.45 3.88 18.02
C PHE A 221 -3.24 5.18 17.26
N THR A 222 -3.70 5.28 16.01
CA THR A 222 -3.50 6.47 15.19
C THR A 222 -4.09 7.71 15.84
N ILE A 223 -5.35 7.64 16.30
CA ILE A 223 -5.99 8.80 16.94
C ILE A 223 -5.44 9.04 18.35
N GLY A 224 -5.14 7.99 19.11
CA GLY A 224 -4.62 8.13 20.48
C GLY A 224 -3.21 8.70 20.55
N LYS A 225 -2.34 8.33 19.60
CA LYS A 225 -0.95 8.79 19.56
C LYS A 225 -0.79 10.17 18.92
N TYR A 226 -1.41 10.36 17.75
CA TYR A 226 -1.22 11.58 16.97
C TYR A 226 -2.27 12.66 17.29
N GLY A 227 -3.38 12.28 17.92
CA GLY A 227 -4.47 13.19 18.26
C GLY A 227 -5.27 13.66 17.04
N VAL A 228 -6.46 14.20 17.28
CA VAL A 228 -7.27 14.83 16.22
C VAL A 228 -6.76 16.24 15.89
N GLY A 229 -6.04 16.89 16.82
CA GLY A 229 -5.51 18.24 16.65
C GLY A 229 -4.40 18.36 15.59
N SER A 230 -3.53 17.35 15.46
CA SER A 230 -2.51 17.32 14.39
C SER A 230 -3.15 17.24 12.99
N LEU A 231 -4.29 16.55 12.87
CA LEU A 231 -5.08 16.50 11.64
C LEU A 231 -5.64 17.86 11.24
N VAL A 232 -5.77 18.82 12.16
CA VAL A 232 -6.25 20.17 11.83
C VAL A 232 -5.16 20.98 11.12
N GLN A 233 -3.91 20.88 11.57
CA GLN A 233 -2.77 21.59 10.97
C GLN A 233 -2.43 21.04 9.57
N LEU A 234 -2.54 19.72 9.36
CA LEU A 234 -2.43 19.10 8.03
C LEU A 234 -3.78 18.99 7.30
N GLY A 235 -4.86 19.54 7.86
CA GLY A 235 -6.22 19.27 7.41
C GLY A 235 -6.44 19.66 5.96
N GLN A 236 -5.88 20.79 5.53
CA GLN A 236 -5.96 21.23 4.14
C GLN A 236 -5.24 20.27 3.19
N LEU A 237 -4.05 19.78 3.55
CA LEU A 237 -3.32 18.78 2.76
C LEU A 237 -4.11 17.47 2.66
N ILE A 238 -4.67 17.00 3.78
CA ILE A 238 -5.47 15.77 3.84
C ILE A 238 -6.72 15.89 2.95
N ILE A 239 -7.44 17.01 3.03
CA ILE A 239 -8.61 17.28 2.19
C ILE A 239 -8.20 17.29 0.72
N CYS A 240 -7.12 18.00 0.37
CA CYS A 240 -6.62 18.01 -1.00
C CYS A 240 -6.28 16.60 -1.48
N PHE A 241 -5.60 15.80 -0.66
CA PHE A 241 -5.23 14.42 -0.98
C PHE A 241 -6.47 13.57 -1.27
N TYR A 242 -7.48 13.59 -0.40
CA TYR A 242 -8.71 12.82 -0.63
C TYR A 242 -9.47 13.29 -1.86
N ILE A 243 -9.54 14.61 -2.13
CA ILE A 243 -10.13 15.13 -3.35
C ILE A 243 -9.37 14.62 -4.57
N THR A 244 -8.04 14.67 -4.57
CA THR A 244 -7.21 14.14 -5.66
C THR A 244 -7.43 12.63 -5.86
N CYS A 245 -7.52 11.85 -4.78
CA CYS A 245 -7.83 10.42 -4.88
C CYS A 245 -9.21 10.18 -5.49
N LEU A 246 -10.23 10.93 -5.10
CA LEU A 246 -11.57 10.80 -5.69
C LEU A 246 -11.58 11.21 -7.17
N LEU A 247 -10.88 12.29 -7.54
CA LEU A 247 -10.70 12.69 -8.93
C LEU A 247 -10.00 11.58 -9.71
N PHE A 248 -8.90 11.03 -9.20
CA PHE A 248 -8.19 9.93 -9.84
C PHE A 248 -9.08 8.68 -10.03
N ILE A 249 -9.82 8.28 -8.99
CA ILE A 249 -10.72 7.12 -9.03
C ILE A 249 -11.85 7.32 -10.04
N PHE A 250 -12.53 8.47 -10.02
CA PHE A 250 -13.72 8.66 -10.87
C PHE A 250 -13.40 9.16 -12.27
N LEU A 251 -12.33 9.93 -12.46
CA LEU A 251 -11.94 10.49 -13.74
C LEU A 251 -10.99 9.55 -14.49
N ILE A 252 -9.88 9.13 -13.86
CA ILE A 252 -8.89 8.28 -14.53
C ILE A 252 -9.34 6.82 -14.54
N LEU A 253 -9.49 6.20 -13.36
CA LEU A 253 -9.92 4.79 -13.29
C LEU A 253 -11.36 4.61 -13.79
N GLY A 254 -12.21 5.62 -13.61
CA GLY A 254 -13.56 5.65 -14.17
C GLY A 254 -13.57 5.65 -15.70
N THR A 255 -12.71 6.43 -16.34
CA THR A 255 -12.56 6.42 -17.81
C THR A 255 -12.01 5.09 -18.30
N ILE A 256 -10.95 4.58 -17.67
CA ILE A 256 -10.35 3.28 -18.01
C ILE A 256 -11.41 2.16 -17.90
N SER A 257 -12.12 2.08 -16.77
CA SER A 257 -13.16 1.06 -16.57
C SER A 257 -14.27 1.14 -17.61
N ARG A 258 -14.71 2.35 -17.96
CA ARG A 258 -15.74 2.57 -19.00
C ARG A 258 -15.28 2.09 -20.37
N ILE A 259 -14.03 2.38 -20.74
CA ILE A 259 -13.43 1.90 -22.00
C ILE A 259 -13.31 0.37 -21.98
N SER A 260 -12.97 -0.21 -20.83
CA SER A 260 -12.92 -1.67 -20.64
C SER A 260 -14.30 -2.34 -20.51
N GLY A 261 -15.41 -1.59 -20.59
CA GLY A 261 -16.76 -2.15 -20.63
C GLY A 261 -17.40 -2.42 -19.26
N PHE A 262 -16.86 -1.91 -18.15
CA PHE A 262 -17.46 -2.05 -16.83
C PHE A 262 -17.55 -0.72 -16.06
N SER A 263 -18.35 -0.71 -14.98
CA SER A 263 -18.56 0.49 -14.18
C SER A 263 -17.66 0.50 -12.95
N ILE A 264 -16.91 1.59 -12.76
CA ILE A 264 -16.12 1.83 -11.55
C ILE A 264 -16.98 1.74 -10.27
N LEU A 265 -18.24 2.19 -10.30
CA LEU A 265 -19.14 2.12 -9.15
C LEU A 265 -19.49 0.67 -8.79
N LYS A 266 -19.66 -0.20 -9.79
CA LYS A 266 -19.87 -1.64 -9.55
C LYS A 266 -18.60 -2.29 -8.98
N MET A 267 -17.42 -1.88 -9.47
CA MET A 267 -16.14 -2.34 -8.93
C MET A 267 -15.97 -1.91 -7.47
N ILE A 268 -16.16 -0.64 -7.14
CA ILE A 268 -16.11 -0.15 -5.75
C ILE A 268 -17.09 -0.92 -4.86
N ARG A 269 -18.32 -1.18 -5.34
CA ARG A 269 -19.30 -1.99 -4.60
C ARG A 269 -18.83 -3.43 -4.39
N LEU A 270 -18.16 -4.02 -5.39
CA LEU A 270 -17.56 -5.36 -5.27
C LEU A 270 -16.49 -5.38 -4.19
N ILE A 271 -15.57 -4.40 -4.15
CA ILE A 271 -14.40 -4.39 -3.25
C ILE A 271 -14.57 -3.56 -1.97
N ARG A 272 -15.80 -3.16 -1.62
CA ARG A 272 -16.07 -2.24 -0.50
C ARG A 272 -15.59 -2.74 0.87
N GLU A 273 -15.56 -4.05 1.07
CA GLU A 273 -15.11 -4.65 2.34
C GLU A 273 -13.60 -4.52 2.46
N GLU A 274 -12.90 -4.76 1.36
CA GLU A 274 -11.45 -4.64 1.27
C GLU A 274 -11.01 -3.19 1.42
N LEU A 275 -11.70 -2.24 0.78
CA LEU A 275 -11.43 -0.81 0.95
C LEU A 275 -11.51 -0.36 2.43
N LEU A 276 -12.49 -0.84 3.18
CA LEU A 276 -12.64 -0.51 4.60
C LEU A 276 -11.59 -1.16 5.48
N ILE A 277 -11.21 -2.41 5.19
CA ILE A 277 -10.13 -3.08 5.92
C ILE A 277 -8.82 -2.35 5.69
N VAL A 278 -8.51 -1.98 4.45
CA VAL A 278 -7.32 -1.19 4.12
C VAL A 278 -7.35 0.17 4.82
N LEU A 279 -8.51 0.85 4.82
CA LEU A 279 -8.67 2.12 5.54
C LEU A 279 -8.41 1.98 7.04
N GLY A 280 -8.95 0.93 7.67
CA GLY A 280 -8.81 0.72 9.11
C GLY A 280 -7.43 0.21 9.54
N THR A 281 -6.73 -0.50 8.66
CA THR A 281 -5.43 -1.16 8.97
C THR A 281 -4.24 -0.43 8.38
N SER A 282 -4.47 0.57 7.52
CA SER A 282 -3.46 1.33 6.79
C SER A 282 -2.48 0.45 5.99
N SER A 283 -2.91 -0.74 5.57
CA SER A 283 -2.08 -1.70 4.83
C SER A 283 -2.88 -2.30 3.68
N SER A 284 -2.43 -2.08 2.45
CA SER A 284 -3.01 -2.72 1.26
C SER A 284 -2.84 -4.24 1.31
N GLU A 285 -1.73 -4.73 1.86
CA GLU A 285 -1.36 -6.14 1.95
C GLU A 285 -2.40 -6.97 2.73
N SER A 286 -3.05 -6.33 3.69
CA SER A 286 -4.09 -6.93 4.54
C SER A 286 -5.21 -7.62 3.74
N VAL A 287 -5.47 -7.19 2.51
CA VAL A 287 -6.55 -7.71 1.66
C VAL A 287 -6.07 -8.45 0.41
N LEU A 288 -4.75 -8.54 0.17
CA LEU A 288 -4.21 -9.14 -1.06
C LEU A 288 -4.71 -10.57 -1.29
N PRO A 289 -4.63 -11.50 -0.31
CA PRO A 289 -5.07 -12.88 -0.53
C PRO A 289 -6.58 -12.96 -0.83
N ARG A 290 -7.35 -12.05 -0.24
CA ARG A 290 -8.79 -11.97 -0.45
C ARG A 290 -9.13 -11.39 -1.81
N MET A 291 -8.37 -10.41 -2.29
CA MET A 291 -8.52 -9.82 -3.63
C MET A 291 -8.27 -10.86 -4.73
N LEU A 292 -7.23 -11.70 -4.58
CA LEU A 292 -6.94 -12.80 -5.52
C LEU A 292 -8.18 -13.70 -5.68
N ARG A 293 -8.70 -14.22 -4.56
CA ARG A 293 -9.88 -15.10 -4.59
C ARG A 293 -11.15 -14.39 -5.08
N LYS A 294 -11.36 -13.14 -4.69
CA LYS A 294 -12.61 -12.41 -4.98
C LYS A 294 -12.72 -12.03 -6.45
N LEU A 295 -11.62 -11.65 -7.09
CA LEU A 295 -11.59 -11.34 -8.52
C LEU A 295 -11.78 -12.59 -9.38
N GLU A 296 -11.21 -13.73 -8.97
CA GLU A 296 -11.52 -15.03 -9.61
C GLU A 296 -13.01 -15.36 -9.55
N ILE A 297 -13.64 -15.21 -8.37
CA ILE A 297 -15.10 -15.43 -8.21
C ILE A 297 -15.91 -14.42 -9.03
N ALA A 298 -15.40 -13.20 -9.22
CA ALA A 298 -16.03 -12.18 -10.05
C ALA A 298 -15.91 -12.46 -11.56
N GLY A 299 -15.16 -13.48 -11.97
CA GLY A 299 -15.03 -13.94 -13.36
C GLY A 299 -13.70 -13.59 -14.02
N CYS A 300 -12.72 -13.05 -13.29
CA CYS A 300 -11.38 -12.86 -13.83
C CYS A 300 -10.64 -14.19 -13.96
N GLU A 301 -9.89 -14.37 -15.04
CA GLU A 301 -9.08 -15.57 -15.23
C GLU A 301 -7.99 -15.66 -14.14
N LYS A 302 -7.78 -16.87 -13.61
CA LYS A 302 -6.76 -17.15 -12.57
C LYS A 302 -5.37 -16.71 -12.98
N SER A 303 -5.03 -16.91 -14.26
CA SER A 303 -3.76 -16.49 -14.87
C SER A 303 -3.54 -14.98 -14.76
N VAL A 304 -4.56 -14.19 -15.12
CA VAL A 304 -4.51 -12.73 -15.07
C VAL A 304 -4.46 -12.25 -13.62
N VAL A 305 -5.32 -12.79 -12.75
CA VAL A 305 -5.35 -12.41 -11.34
C VAL A 305 -4.04 -12.74 -10.63
N GLY A 306 -3.54 -13.96 -10.82
CA GLY A 306 -2.32 -14.45 -10.20
C GLY A 306 -1.08 -13.68 -10.64
N LEU A 307 -1.03 -13.17 -11.87
CA LEU A 307 0.11 -12.39 -12.34
C LEU A 307 -0.04 -10.90 -12.04
N VAL A 308 -1.19 -10.29 -12.36
CA VAL A 308 -1.37 -8.84 -12.36
C VAL A 308 -1.53 -8.29 -10.95
N ILE A 309 -2.25 -8.97 -10.05
CA ILE A 309 -2.50 -8.45 -8.71
C ILE A 309 -1.21 -8.42 -7.87
N PRO A 310 -0.42 -9.51 -7.73
CA PRO A 310 0.81 -9.46 -6.94
C PRO A 310 1.82 -8.46 -7.51
N THR A 311 1.96 -8.41 -8.83
CA THR A 311 2.85 -7.44 -9.48
C THR A 311 2.39 -5.99 -9.23
N GLY A 312 1.09 -5.72 -9.34
CA GLY A 312 0.54 -4.38 -9.10
C GLY A 312 0.70 -3.90 -7.66
N TYR A 313 0.71 -4.82 -6.69
CA TYR A 313 0.95 -4.47 -5.29
C TYR A 313 2.35 -3.92 -5.01
N SER A 314 3.33 -4.30 -5.83
CA SER A 314 4.69 -3.77 -5.75
C SER A 314 4.90 -2.58 -6.69
N PHE A 315 4.38 -2.66 -7.92
CA PHE A 315 4.70 -1.72 -8.99
C PHE A 315 3.62 -0.68 -9.29
N ASN A 316 2.42 -0.75 -8.71
CA ASN A 316 1.31 0.16 -8.99
C ASN A 316 0.78 0.85 -7.72
N LEU A 317 1.65 1.63 -7.08
CA LEU A 317 1.37 2.34 -5.83
C LEU A 317 0.79 3.74 -6.06
N ASP A 318 -0.25 3.87 -6.89
CA ASP A 318 -0.77 5.17 -7.36
C ASP A 318 -1.17 6.13 -6.22
N GLY A 319 -1.79 5.61 -5.17
CA GLY A 319 -2.16 6.41 -3.99
C GLY A 319 -0.93 6.94 -3.25
N THR A 320 0.13 6.13 -3.15
CA THR A 320 1.41 6.55 -2.58
C THR A 320 2.07 7.58 -3.49
N SER A 321 2.05 7.41 -4.81
CA SER A 321 2.57 8.38 -5.76
C SER A 321 1.89 9.75 -5.61
N ILE A 322 0.55 9.78 -5.54
CA ILE A 322 -0.21 11.01 -5.27
C ILE A 322 0.23 11.63 -3.94
N TYR A 323 0.28 10.84 -2.87
CA TYR A 323 0.66 11.31 -1.55
C TYR A 323 2.08 11.90 -1.52
N LEU A 324 3.07 11.18 -2.04
CA LEU A 324 4.47 11.60 -2.04
C LEU A 324 4.68 12.88 -2.84
N THR A 325 4.04 13.01 -4.01
CA THR A 325 4.08 14.26 -4.79
C THR A 325 3.48 15.41 -4.01
N MET A 326 2.27 15.23 -3.45
CA MET A 326 1.58 16.29 -2.74
C MET A 326 2.31 16.70 -1.47
N ALA A 327 2.85 15.75 -0.72
CA ALA A 327 3.62 15.99 0.49
C ALA A 327 4.93 16.73 0.20
N ALA A 328 5.69 16.31 -0.81
CA ALA A 328 6.94 17.00 -1.16
C ALA A 328 6.70 18.47 -1.56
N ILE A 329 5.66 18.74 -2.37
CA ILE A 329 5.31 20.12 -2.75
C ILE A 329 4.73 20.89 -1.56
N PHE A 330 3.95 20.24 -0.69
CA PHE A 330 3.45 20.87 0.53
C PHE A 330 4.58 21.30 1.45
N ILE A 331 5.59 20.47 1.66
CA ILE A 331 6.78 20.81 2.46
C ILE A 331 7.45 22.04 1.87
N ALA A 332 7.70 22.04 0.55
CA ALA A 332 8.29 23.19 -0.11
C ALA A 332 7.46 24.48 0.05
N GLN A 333 6.13 24.38 -0.04
CA GLN A 333 5.23 25.51 0.21
C GLN A 333 5.30 25.99 1.67
N ALA A 334 5.32 25.06 2.63
CA ALA A 334 5.34 25.35 4.06
C ALA A 334 6.65 26.00 4.51
N THR A 335 7.78 25.61 3.90
CA THR A 335 9.12 26.12 4.19
C THR A 335 9.55 27.29 3.30
N ASN A 336 8.63 27.85 2.51
CA ASN A 336 8.90 28.92 1.55
C ASN A 336 10.00 28.59 0.52
N THR A 337 10.22 27.30 0.25
CA THR A 337 11.14 26.84 -0.78
C THR A 337 10.51 27.03 -2.15
N GLN A 338 11.10 27.91 -2.97
CA GLN A 338 10.62 28.08 -4.34
C GLN A 338 11.03 26.89 -5.21
N LEU A 339 10.03 26.27 -5.83
CA LEU A 339 10.22 25.22 -6.84
C LEU A 339 9.70 25.73 -8.17
N ASP A 340 10.60 25.95 -9.13
CA ASP A 340 10.18 26.15 -10.52
C ASP A 340 9.66 24.84 -11.14
N ILE A 341 9.15 24.94 -12.36
CA ILE A 341 8.60 23.79 -13.08
C ILE A 341 9.67 22.71 -13.33
N GLN A 342 10.93 23.09 -13.53
CA GLN A 342 12.02 22.15 -13.77
C GLN A 342 12.30 21.31 -12.53
N HIS A 343 12.35 21.93 -11.35
CA HIS A 343 12.51 21.23 -10.07
C HIS A 343 11.32 20.30 -9.80
N GLN A 344 10.10 20.73 -10.11
CA GLN A 344 8.91 19.88 -9.96
C GLN A 344 8.94 18.67 -10.90
N ILE A 345 9.38 18.83 -12.15
CA ILE A 345 9.54 17.71 -13.09
C ILE A 345 10.62 16.74 -12.60
N THR A 346 11.77 17.26 -12.15
CA THR A 346 12.84 16.43 -11.58
C THR A 346 12.34 15.65 -10.38
N LEU A 347 11.60 16.28 -9.48
CA LEU A 347 10.95 15.63 -8.34
C LEU A 347 10.03 14.50 -8.80
N LEU A 348 9.19 14.72 -9.81
CA LEU A 348 8.32 13.66 -10.34
C LEU A 348 9.09 12.48 -10.93
N LEU A 349 10.20 12.74 -11.64
CA LEU A 349 11.04 11.68 -12.20
C LEU A 349 11.70 10.84 -11.11
N VAL A 350 12.21 11.49 -10.06
CA VAL A 350 12.79 10.79 -8.90
C VAL A 350 11.70 9.98 -8.20
N LEU A 351 10.52 10.56 -7.96
CA LEU A 351 9.38 9.87 -7.34
C LEU A 351 8.87 8.68 -8.16
N LEU A 352 8.88 8.80 -9.48
CA LEU A 352 8.46 7.71 -10.37
C LEU A 352 9.36 6.49 -10.19
N ILE A 353 10.67 6.69 -10.07
CA ILE A 353 11.63 5.60 -9.83
C ILE A 353 11.56 5.10 -8.38
N SER A 354 11.63 6.03 -7.42
CA SER A 354 11.72 5.69 -5.98
C SER A 354 10.44 5.07 -5.43
N SER A 355 9.26 5.43 -5.96
CA SER A 355 7.99 4.86 -5.53
C SER A 355 7.85 3.37 -5.85
N LYS A 356 8.54 2.84 -6.87
CA LYS A 356 8.52 1.41 -7.22
C LYS A 356 9.38 0.57 -6.27
N GLY A 357 10.41 1.18 -5.67
CA GLY A 357 11.23 0.58 -4.62
C GLY A 357 10.55 0.50 -3.25
N ALA A 358 9.41 1.18 -3.08
CA ALA A 358 8.70 1.32 -1.81
C ALA A 358 7.85 0.11 -1.39
N ALA A 359 7.87 -0.99 -2.15
CA ALA A 359 6.89 -2.05 -2.04
C ALA A 359 6.91 -2.76 -0.65
N GLY A 360 5.73 -2.88 -0.03
CA GLY A 360 5.42 -3.93 0.96
C GLY A 360 5.82 -3.72 2.43
N VAL A 361 6.42 -2.60 2.81
CA VAL A 361 6.81 -2.35 4.21
C VAL A 361 6.04 -1.17 4.79
N THR A 362 5.38 -1.37 5.93
CA THR A 362 4.69 -0.29 6.65
C THR A 362 5.71 0.79 7.03
N GLY A 363 5.48 2.03 6.60
CA GLY A 363 6.44 3.12 6.78
C GLY A 363 7.45 3.31 5.64
N SER A 364 7.42 2.48 4.57
CA SER A 364 8.25 2.67 3.38
C SER A 364 8.02 4.02 2.71
N GLY A 365 6.81 4.58 2.80
CA GLY A 365 6.50 5.91 2.31
C GLY A 365 7.39 7.00 2.92
N PHE A 366 7.77 6.90 4.21
CA PHE A 366 8.68 7.86 4.84
C PHE A 366 10.13 7.68 4.37
N ILE A 367 10.58 6.44 4.16
CA ILE A 367 11.91 6.14 3.61
C ILE A 367 12.02 6.72 2.20
N VAL A 368 11.03 6.45 1.35
CA VAL A 368 11.02 6.92 -0.04
C VAL A 368 10.87 8.43 -0.11
N MET A 369 10.08 9.05 0.76
CA MET A 369 9.99 10.50 0.85
C MET A 369 11.35 11.10 1.23
N ALA A 370 11.96 10.64 2.32
CA ALA A 370 13.28 11.12 2.76
C ALA A 370 14.33 10.96 1.66
N ALA A 371 14.42 9.78 1.03
CA ALA A 371 15.33 9.53 -0.08
C ALA A 371 15.10 10.48 -1.25
N THR A 372 13.83 10.73 -1.61
CA THR A 372 13.47 11.61 -2.73
C THR A 372 13.82 13.07 -2.41
N LEU A 373 13.51 13.56 -1.20
CA LEU A 373 13.84 14.93 -0.81
C LEU A 373 15.36 15.14 -0.76
N SER A 374 16.12 14.17 -0.23
CA SER A 374 17.59 14.20 -0.25
C SER A 374 18.15 14.18 -1.68
N ALA A 375 17.59 13.34 -2.56
CA ALA A 375 18.05 13.23 -3.95
C ALA A 375 17.76 14.49 -4.79
N VAL A 376 16.63 15.16 -4.53
CA VAL A 376 16.28 16.43 -5.18
C VAL A 376 17.08 17.59 -4.56
N GLY A 377 17.44 17.52 -3.27
CA GLY A 377 18.37 18.44 -2.60
C GLY A 377 17.84 19.86 -2.33
N HIS A 378 16.73 20.24 -2.94
CA HIS A 378 16.16 21.59 -2.82
C HIS A 378 15.10 21.72 -1.71
N ILE A 379 14.47 20.61 -1.33
CA ILE A 379 13.39 20.60 -0.33
C ILE A 379 13.98 20.09 0.99
N PRO A 380 13.79 20.81 2.11
CA PRO A 380 14.35 20.41 3.40
C PRO A 380 13.72 19.09 3.87
N VAL A 381 14.57 18.08 4.12
CA VAL A 381 14.15 16.76 4.60
C VAL A 381 13.54 16.82 6.02
N ALA A 382 13.81 17.89 6.76
CA ALA A 382 13.27 18.14 8.09
C ALA A 382 11.77 18.46 8.12
N GLY A 383 11.19 18.84 6.97
CA GLY A 383 9.82 19.37 6.84
C GLY A 383 8.70 18.36 6.75
#